data_AF-K0T4T6-F1
#
_entry.id   AF-K0T4T6-F1
#
_cell.length_a   1.000
_cell.length_b   1.000
_cell.length_c   1.000
_cell.angle_alpha   90.00
_cell.angle_beta   90.00
_cell.angle_gamma   90.00
#
_symmetry.space_group_name_H-M   'P 1'
#
loop_
_entity.id
_entity.type
_entity.pdbx_description
1 polymer ?
#
loop_
_entity_poly.entity_id
_entity_poly.type
_entity_poly.pdbx_seq_one_letter_code
_entity_poly.pdbx_strand_id
1 'polypeptide(L)'
;MGEIKFDQILRESGFSQSAIDEVKAGKLHNGGNLDASSEKELSVKLAFHIKAAKIDNVKTLFLDSPAKKEYDPTVDSIGMIATDGGDGCLSDFDGLKLSNSSVMDKLYKKAAPGSDLNLSKVEIAKFKGLKSHEDIETCLKSVLLARFRSYKKSGLAGMAPYARSKKDFSVSDEVKRMVEAGKLLHKHAPRFQKLLLEYPNSAPSDMEESFFWVNSTIDEKPTIALVHRMGVRMAENFTRAAKVVSSAAAELETLKIKD
;
A
#
# COMPACT_ATOMS: atom_id res chain seq x y z
N MET A 1 0.33 20.78 -23.83
CA MET A 1 0.92 20.29 -22.56
C MET A 1 2.34 19.88 -22.91
N GLY A 2 3.37 20.54 -22.36
CA GLY A 2 4.76 20.31 -22.77
C GLY A 2 5.22 18.88 -22.46
N GLU A 3 6.03 18.30 -23.34
CA GLU A 3 6.62 16.98 -23.17
C GLU A 3 7.40 16.93 -21.85
N ILE A 4 6.94 16.12 -20.90
CA ILE A 4 7.60 15.93 -19.62
C ILE A 4 8.88 15.14 -19.89
N LYS A 5 10.05 15.80 -19.85
CA LYS A 5 11.32 15.14 -20.11
C LYS A 5 11.71 14.32 -18.89
N PHE A 6 11.77 13.00 -19.05
CA PHE A 6 12.20 12.02 -18.06
C PHE A 6 13.38 12.48 -17.17
N ASP A 7 14.42 13.05 -17.78
CA ASP A 7 15.59 13.61 -17.11
C ASP A 7 15.26 14.71 -16.10
N GLN A 8 14.31 15.57 -16.43
CA GLN A 8 13.92 16.68 -15.57
C GLN A 8 13.32 16.15 -14.27
N ILE A 9 12.46 15.12 -14.34
CA ILE A 9 11.89 14.48 -13.14
C ILE A 9 13.02 13.92 -12.28
N LEU A 10 13.97 13.18 -12.86
CA LEU A 10 15.06 12.58 -12.10
C LEU A 10 16.01 13.63 -11.48
N ARG A 11 16.34 14.70 -12.21
CA ARG A 11 17.16 15.81 -11.66
C ARG A 11 16.47 16.50 -10.51
N GLU A 12 15.19 16.83 -10.67
CA GLU A 12 14.39 17.46 -9.60
C GLU A 12 14.17 16.49 -8.42
N SER A 13 14.27 15.19 -8.67
CA SER A 13 14.33 14.14 -7.66
C SER A 13 15.72 13.95 -7.06
N GLY A 14 16.71 14.82 -7.34
CA GLY A 14 18.03 14.79 -6.73
C GLY A 14 18.94 13.64 -7.19
N PHE A 15 18.66 13.03 -8.34
CA PHE A 15 19.58 12.07 -8.96
C PHE A 15 20.75 12.80 -9.65
N SER A 16 21.95 12.25 -9.52
CA SER A 16 23.12 12.73 -10.24
C SER A 16 23.00 12.46 -11.74
N GLN A 17 23.79 13.14 -12.58
CA GLN A 17 23.82 12.86 -14.01
C GLN A 17 24.17 11.39 -14.31
N SER A 18 25.18 10.85 -13.61
CA SER A 18 25.59 9.44 -13.75
C SER A 18 24.44 8.48 -13.41
N ALA A 19 23.69 8.76 -12.34
CA ALA A 19 22.52 7.95 -11.98
C ALA A 19 21.42 8.01 -13.04
N ILE A 20 21.16 9.20 -13.61
CA ILE A 20 20.20 9.36 -14.70
C ILE A 20 20.59 8.52 -15.92
N ASP A 21 21.88 8.51 -16.27
CA ASP A 21 22.38 7.76 -17.43
C ASP A 21 22.28 6.23 -17.20
N GLU A 22 22.53 5.76 -15.98
CA GLU A 22 22.29 4.36 -15.60
C GLU A 22 20.82 3.97 -15.70
N VAL A 23 19.92 4.80 -15.17
CA VAL A 23 18.48 4.56 -15.23
C VAL A 23 18.01 4.52 -16.69
N LYS A 24 18.48 5.43 -17.55
CA LYS A 24 18.18 5.42 -19.00
C LYS A 24 18.66 4.14 -19.71
N ALA A 25 19.79 3.60 -19.27
CA ALA A 25 20.31 2.33 -19.76
C ALA A 25 19.48 1.12 -19.27
N GLY A 26 18.45 1.34 -18.44
CA GLY A 26 17.57 0.30 -17.89
C GLY A 26 18.11 -0.33 -16.62
N LYS A 27 19.12 0.27 -15.98
CA LYS A 27 19.62 -0.19 -14.68
C LYS A 27 18.73 0.36 -13.55
N LEU A 28 18.58 -0.44 -12.50
CA LEU A 28 18.02 0.04 -11.24
C LEU A 28 19.09 0.87 -10.53
N HIS A 29 18.75 2.10 -10.13
CA HIS A 29 19.63 2.93 -9.32
C HIS A 29 18.98 3.25 -7.97
N ASN A 30 19.71 2.98 -6.89
CA ASN A 30 19.33 3.31 -5.52
C ASN A 30 20.05 4.62 -5.14
N GLY A 31 19.32 5.73 -4.97
CA GLY A 31 19.97 7.00 -4.58
C GLY A 31 19.10 8.25 -4.70
N GLY A 32 19.59 9.35 -4.12
CA GLY A 32 19.02 10.71 -4.12
C GLY A 32 18.51 11.16 -2.74
N ASN A 33 18.52 12.47 -2.47
CA ASN A 33 18.16 13.03 -1.15
C ASN A 33 16.67 13.45 -1.10
N LEU A 34 15.82 12.76 -0.34
CA LEU A 34 14.44 13.23 -0.06
C LEU A 34 14.42 13.68 1.39
N ASP A 35 13.94 14.89 1.62
CA ASP A 35 13.58 15.31 2.96
C ASP A 35 12.45 14.39 3.42
N ALA A 36 12.69 13.60 4.46
CA ALA A 36 11.64 12.87 5.13
C ALA A 36 10.61 13.88 5.65
N SER A 37 9.32 13.65 5.38
CA SER A 37 8.24 14.47 5.92
C SER A 37 8.07 14.32 7.43
N SER A 38 8.69 13.29 8.02
CA SER A 38 8.84 13.12 9.46
C SER A 38 10.02 12.20 9.82
N GLU A 39 10.47 12.24 11.08
CA GLU A 39 11.47 11.31 11.64
C GLU A 39 11.04 9.83 11.60
N LYS A 40 9.77 9.55 11.30
CA LYS A 40 9.21 8.19 11.19
C LYS A 40 9.17 7.65 9.76
N GLU A 41 9.66 8.41 8.78
CA GLU A 41 9.58 8.05 7.37
C GLU A 41 10.91 7.47 6.84
N LEU A 42 10.83 6.27 6.25
CA LEU A 42 11.89 5.71 5.41
C LEU A 42 11.77 6.27 3.98
N SER A 43 12.62 7.25 3.65
CA SER A 43 12.68 7.82 2.30
C SER A 43 13.59 7.00 1.39
N VAL A 44 13.05 5.99 0.70
CA VAL A 44 13.78 5.25 -0.34
C VAL A 44 13.40 5.78 -1.72
N LYS A 45 14.40 6.18 -2.52
CA LYS A 45 14.21 6.52 -3.93
C LYS A 45 14.65 5.39 -4.83
N LEU A 46 13.72 4.90 -5.61
CA LEU A 46 13.98 3.95 -6.69
C LEU A 46 13.62 4.63 -8.01
N ALA A 47 14.57 4.64 -8.94
CA ALA A 47 14.31 5.01 -10.32
C ALA A 47 14.74 3.86 -11.24
N PHE A 48 13.84 3.49 -12.14
CA PHE A 48 14.10 2.54 -13.21
C PHE A 48 13.30 2.97 -14.45
N HIS A 49 13.87 2.80 -15.63
CA HIS A 49 13.21 3.09 -16.89
C HIS A 49 12.80 1.79 -17.56
N ILE A 50 11.49 1.61 -17.75
CA ILE A 50 10.96 0.51 -18.56
C ILE A 50 10.74 1.01 -19.98
N LYS A 51 11.46 0.43 -20.94
CA LYS A 51 11.18 0.67 -22.37
C LYS A 51 9.92 -0.12 -22.76
N ALA A 52 8.79 0.58 -22.87
CA ALA A 52 7.46 -0.02 -23.13
C ALA A 52 7.42 -0.98 -24.32
N ALA A 53 8.27 -0.78 -25.35
CA ALA A 53 8.38 -1.64 -26.51
C ALA A 53 8.95 -3.06 -26.23
N LYS A 54 9.30 -3.40 -24.98
CA LYS A 54 9.92 -4.68 -24.62
C LYS A 54 9.22 -5.46 -23.51
N ILE A 55 8.10 -4.96 -22.97
CA ILE A 55 7.31 -5.71 -22.01
C ILE A 55 5.88 -5.74 -22.50
N ASP A 56 5.51 -6.86 -23.12
CA ASP A 56 4.11 -7.17 -23.34
C ASP A 56 3.42 -7.30 -21.98
N ASN A 57 2.18 -6.81 -21.86
CA ASN A 57 1.34 -7.00 -20.67
C ASN A 57 1.78 -6.27 -19.38
N VAL A 58 2.61 -5.21 -19.41
CA VAL A 58 2.97 -4.40 -18.19
C VAL A 58 1.74 -4.06 -17.36
N LYS A 59 0.66 -3.66 -18.04
CA LYS A 59 -0.61 -3.33 -17.42
C LYS A 59 -1.17 -4.52 -16.63
N THR A 60 -1.33 -5.66 -17.27
CA THR A 60 -1.83 -6.91 -16.64
C THR A 60 -0.89 -7.39 -15.54
N LEU A 61 0.43 -7.28 -15.73
CA LEU A 61 1.40 -7.61 -14.69
C LEU A 61 1.25 -6.69 -13.46
N PHE A 62 1.03 -5.40 -13.66
CA PHE A 62 0.85 -4.46 -12.56
C PHE A 62 -0.51 -4.61 -11.89
N LEU A 63 -1.61 -4.65 -12.66
CA LEU A 63 -2.97 -4.67 -12.12
C LEU A 63 -3.40 -6.06 -11.66
N ASP A 64 -3.01 -7.12 -12.35
CA ASP A 64 -3.64 -8.42 -12.16
C ASP A 64 -2.69 -9.45 -11.52
N SER A 65 -1.38 -9.23 -11.54
CA SER A 65 -0.44 -10.24 -11.04
C SER A 65 -0.37 -10.28 -9.50
N PRO A 66 -0.69 -11.45 -8.89
CA PRO A 66 -0.37 -11.74 -7.51
C PRO A 66 1.06 -12.27 -7.34
N ALA A 67 1.90 -12.33 -8.39
CA ALA A 67 3.22 -12.98 -8.38
C ALA A 67 4.28 -12.30 -7.48
N LYS A 68 3.89 -11.45 -6.52
CA LYS A 68 4.83 -10.83 -5.57
C LYS A 68 5.67 -11.85 -4.82
N LYS A 69 5.09 -13.00 -4.44
CA LYS A 69 5.79 -14.07 -3.73
C LYS A 69 6.99 -14.64 -4.49
N GLU A 70 6.94 -14.62 -5.82
CA GLU A 70 8.04 -15.13 -6.66
C GLU A 70 9.29 -14.23 -6.58
N TYR A 71 9.10 -12.95 -6.24
CA TYR A 71 10.17 -11.93 -6.28
C TYR A 71 10.43 -11.27 -4.92
N ASP A 72 9.59 -11.52 -3.92
CA ASP A 72 9.70 -10.96 -2.58
C ASP A 72 9.55 -12.07 -1.54
N PRO A 73 10.67 -12.53 -0.93
CA PRO A 73 10.65 -13.63 0.04
C PRO A 73 9.94 -13.27 1.35
N THR A 74 9.62 -11.98 1.58
CA THR A 74 8.85 -11.55 2.75
C THR A 74 7.35 -11.80 2.59
N VAL A 75 6.87 -12.07 1.38
CA VAL A 75 5.44 -12.28 1.09
C VAL A 75 5.09 -13.77 1.20
N ASP A 76 4.29 -14.11 2.21
CA ASP A 76 3.80 -15.47 2.45
C ASP A 76 2.68 -15.85 1.48
N SER A 77 1.70 -14.97 1.33
CA SER A 77 0.57 -15.13 0.43
C SER A 77 -0.06 -13.80 0.02
N ILE A 78 -0.80 -13.81 -1.09
CA ILE A 78 -1.47 -12.65 -1.66
C ILE A 78 -2.67 -13.14 -2.47
N GLY A 79 -3.76 -12.37 -2.43
CA GLY A 79 -4.96 -12.67 -3.20
C GLY A 79 -5.67 -11.39 -3.63
N MET A 80 -6.41 -11.48 -4.73
CA MET A 80 -7.23 -10.39 -5.25
C MET A 80 -8.56 -10.30 -4.50
N ILE A 81 -9.13 -9.10 -4.45
CA ILE A 81 -10.43 -8.83 -3.85
C ILE A 81 -11.33 -8.24 -4.94
N ALA A 82 -12.59 -8.69 -5.00
CA ALA A 82 -13.57 -8.18 -5.95
C ALA A 82 -13.08 -8.21 -7.42
N THR A 83 -12.65 -9.38 -7.91
CA THR A 83 -12.20 -9.54 -9.31
C THR A 83 -13.30 -9.27 -10.34
N ASP A 84 -14.55 -9.27 -9.90
CA ASP A 84 -15.74 -8.89 -10.68
C ASP A 84 -16.01 -7.37 -10.67
N GLY A 85 -15.19 -6.58 -9.96
CA GLY A 85 -15.37 -5.15 -9.77
C GLY A 85 -16.40 -4.78 -8.69
N GLY A 86 -16.98 -5.75 -7.97
CA GLY A 86 -18.02 -5.55 -6.96
C GLY A 86 -17.50 -5.11 -5.57
N ASP A 87 -18.32 -5.30 -4.53
CA ASP A 87 -17.99 -4.94 -3.15
C ASP A 87 -17.19 -6.03 -2.40
N GLY A 88 -16.72 -7.04 -3.13
CA GLY A 88 -15.97 -8.18 -2.61
C GLY A 88 -16.81 -9.07 -1.68
N CYS A 89 -16.25 -10.22 -1.32
CA CYS A 89 -16.91 -11.20 -0.46
C CYS A 89 -15.90 -11.90 0.46
N LEU A 90 -16.38 -12.72 1.40
CA LEU A 90 -15.47 -13.42 2.33
C LEU A 90 -14.56 -14.42 1.62
N SER A 91 -15.03 -15.06 0.54
CA SER A 91 -14.22 -16.03 -0.21
C SER A 91 -13.04 -15.40 -0.94
N ASP A 92 -13.06 -14.08 -1.18
CA ASP A 92 -11.89 -13.34 -1.69
C ASP A 92 -10.66 -13.48 -0.76
N PHE A 93 -10.90 -13.81 0.52
CA PHE A 93 -9.88 -13.98 1.54
C PHE A 93 -9.61 -15.46 1.90
N ASP A 94 -10.07 -16.44 1.11
CA ASP A 94 -9.89 -17.86 1.45
C ASP A 94 -8.42 -18.28 1.54
N GLY A 95 -7.57 -17.71 0.69
CA GLY A 95 -6.12 -17.90 0.73
C GLY A 95 -5.40 -17.17 1.87
N LEU A 96 -6.08 -16.32 2.62
CA LEU A 96 -5.50 -15.63 3.78
C LEU A 96 -5.45 -16.59 4.97
N LYS A 97 -4.25 -16.79 5.50
CA LYS A 97 -3.98 -17.66 6.66
C LYS A 97 -3.06 -16.99 7.65
N LEU A 98 -3.38 -17.07 8.93
CA LEU A 98 -2.50 -16.59 9.99
C LEU A 98 -1.38 -17.62 10.21
N SER A 99 -0.18 -17.29 9.75
CA SER A 99 1.04 -18.05 10.10
C SER A 99 1.32 -17.92 11.60
N ASN A 100 2.00 -18.92 12.17
CA ASN A 100 2.32 -18.96 13.61
C ASN A 100 1.08 -18.78 14.53
N SER A 101 0.07 -19.63 14.33
CA SER A 101 -1.27 -19.54 14.95
C SER A 101 -1.25 -19.30 16.46
N SER A 102 -0.37 -19.96 17.22
CA SER A 102 -0.27 -19.78 18.68
C SER A 102 0.08 -18.34 19.09
N VAL A 103 0.96 -17.67 18.35
CA VAL A 103 1.35 -16.27 18.60
C VAL A 103 0.25 -15.33 18.14
N MET A 104 -0.24 -15.52 16.91
CA MET A 104 -1.27 -14.65 16.32
C MET A 104 -2.60 -14.73 17.08
N ASP A 105 -3.01 -15.92 17.49
CA ASP A 105 -4.23 -16.10 18.29
C ASP A 105 -4.14 -15.33 19.61
N LYS A 106 -2.99 -15.40 20.29
CA LYS A 106 -2.77 -14.65 21.54
C LYS A 106 -2.82 -13.15 21.29
N LEU A 107 -2.22 -12.69 20.18
CA LEU A 107 -2.19 -11.29 19.81
C LEU A 107 -3.60 -10.74 19.55
N TYR A 108 -4.41 -11.43 18.73
CA TYR A 108 -5.79 -11.03 18.44
C TYR A 108 -6.72 -11.17 19.65
N LYS A 109 -6.60 -12.24 20.45
CA LYS A 109 -7.41 -12.41 21.68
C LYS A 109 -7.14 -11.33 22.73
N LYS A 110 -5.93 -10.77 22.74
CA LYS A 110 -5.50 -9.70 23.65
C LYS A 110 -5.51 -8.32 22.99
N ALA A 111 -6.10 -8.18 21.80
CA ALA A 111 -6.18 -6.91 21.11
C ALA A 111 -6.78 -5.83 22.02
N ALA A 112 -6.11 -4.69 22.09
CA ALA A 112 -6.49 -3.56 22.92
C ALA A 112 -5.92 -2.27 22.32
N PRO A 113 -6.45 -1.08 22.70
CA PRO A 113 -5.82 0.17 22.31
C PRO A 113 -4.34 0.22 22.70
N GLY A 114 -3.47 0.47 21.73
CA GLY A 114 -2.02 0.49 21.93
C GLY A 114 -1.33 -0.88 21.87
N SER A 115 -2.05 -1.96 21.54
CA SER A 115 -1.42 -3.24 21.18
C SER A 115 -0.66 -3.12 19.85
N ASP A 116 0.15 -4.14 19.53
CA ASP A 116 0.93 -4.22 18.29
C ASP A 116 0.07 -4.38 17.02
N LEU A 117 -1.25 -4.48 17.17
CA LEU A 117 -2.21 -4.56 16.07
C LEU A 117 -2.68 -3.17 15.64
N ASN A 118 -2.72 -2.98 14.32
CA ASN A 118 -3.28 -1.79 13.69
C ASN A 118 -4.80 -1.95 13.57
N LEU A 119 -5.52 -1.88 14.69
CA LEU A 119 -6.97 -2.02 14.76
C LEU A 119 -7.64 -0.78 15.35
N SER A 120 -8.81 -0.42 14.84
CA SER A 120 -9.70 0.56 15.43
C SER A 120 -10.40 0.00 16.67
N LYS A 121 -11.01 0.87 17.49
CA LYS A 121 -11.78 0.45 18.68
C LYS A 121 -12.93 -0.51 18.33
N VAL A 122 -13.61 -0.27 17.22
CA VAL A 122 -14.72 -1.11 16.74
C VAL A 122 -14.22 -2.49 16.33
N GLU A 123 -13.05 -2.58 15.70
CA GLU A 123 -12.47 -3.85 15.28
C GLU A 123 -11.93 -4.65 16.47
N ILE A 124 -11.27 -3.99 17.43
CA ILE A 124 -10.82 -4.63 18.68
C ILE A 124 -11.98 -5.33 19.38
N ALA A 125 -13.15 -4.68 19.45
CA ALA A 125 -14.33 -5.25 20.09
C ALA A 125 -14.79 -6.57 19.44
N LYS A 126 -14.56 -6.77 18.13
CA LYS A 126 -14.95 -8.00 17.42
C LYS A 126 -14.12 -9.21 17.80
N PHE A 127 -12.87 -9.01 18.22
CA PHE A 127 -11.99 -10.11 18.64
C PHE A 127 -12.22 -10.54 20.10
N LYS A 128 -13.01 -9.76 20.87
CA LYS A 128 -13.28 -10.06 22.27
C LYS A 128 -14.09 -11.34 22.40
N GLY A 129 -13.52 -12.32 23.10
CA GLY A 129 -14.22 -13.56 23.46
C GLY A 129 -14.11 -14.70 22.44
N LEU A 130 -13.49 -14.48 21.28
CA LEU A 130 -13.22 -15.53 20.30
C LEU A 130 -12.34 -16.64 20.90
N LYS A 131 -12.64 -17.89 20.59
CA LYS A 131 -12.06 -19.06 21.29
C LYS A 131 -11.11 -19.83 20.40
N SER A 132 -11.50 -20.11 19.16
CA SER A 132 -10.72 -20.90 18.23
C SER A 132 -9.87 -20.04 17.31
N HIS A 133 -8.86 -20.66 16.70
CA HIS A 133 -8.07 -20.05 15.63
C HIS A 133 -8.95 -19.69 14.41
N GLU A 134 -9.89 -20.58 14.07
CA GLU A 134 -10.84 -20.40 12.96
C GLU A 134 -11.77 -19.21 13.18
N ASP A 135 -12.24 -19.00 14.42
CA ASP A 135 -13.04 -17.82 14.79
C ASP A 135 -12.26 -16.53 14.54
N ILE A 136 -10.97 -16.53 14.87
CA ILE A 136 -10.07 -15.39 14.72
C ILE A 136 -9.79 -15.10 13.26
N GLU A 137 -9.46 -16.13 12.46
CA GLU A 137 -9.28 -15.97 11.02
C GLU A 137 -10.57 -15.43 10.37
N THR A 138 -11.73 -16.00 10.71
CA THR A 138 -13.02 -15.57 10.16
C THR A 138 -13.36 -14.13 10.54
N CYS A 139 -13.11 -13.75 11.80
CA CYS A 139 -13.26 -12.37 12.27
C CYS A 139 -12.31 -11.43 11.54
N LEU A 140 -11.05 -11.82 11.35
CA LEU A 140 -10.05 -11.03 10.64
C LEU A 140 -10.44 -10.81 9.17
N LYS A 141 -10.85 -11.86 8.45
CA LYS A 141 -11.37 -11.76 7.08
C LYS A 141 -12.55 -10.78 6.99
N SER A 142 -13.45 -10.85 7.96
CA SER A 142 -14.61 -9.94 8.05
C SER A 142 -14.19 -8.49 8.33
N VAL A 143 -13.17 -8.27 9.16
CA VAL A 143 -12.58 -6.93 9.41
C VAL A 143 -11.94 -6.38 8.13
N LEU A 144 -11.14 -7.19 7.42
CA LEU A 144 -10.48 -6.77 6.17
C LEU A 144 -11.48 -6.46 5.06
N LEU A 145 -12.53 -7.29 4.91
CA LEU A 145 -13.61 -7.02 3.95
C LEU A 145 -14.34 -5.71 4.28
N ALA A 146 -14.61 -5.43 5.56
CA ALA A 146 -15.22 -4.17 5.97
C ALA A 146 -14.32 -2.96 5.68
N ARG A 147 -13.01 -3.07 5.93
CA ARG A 147 -12.02 -2.04 5.57
C ARG A 147 -12.00 -1.78 4.07
N PHE A 148 -11.91 -2.85 3.28
CA PHE A 148 -11.93 -2.76 1.82
C PHE A 148 -13.15 -2.01 1.34
N ARG A 149 -14.35 -2.42 1.77
CA ARG A 149 -15.62 -1.76 1.38
C ARG A 149 -15.66 -0.29 1.78
N SER A 150 -15.23 0.04 3.00
CA SER A 150 -15.20 1.43 3.46
C SER A 150 -14.24 2.30 2.64
N TYR A 151 -13.04 1.79 2.37
CA TYR A 151 -12.04 2.47 1.54
C TYR A 151 -12.49 2.58 0.08
N LYS A 152 -13.00 1.51 -0.53
CA LYS A 152 -13.53 1.57 -1.91
C LYS A 152 -14.63 2.62 -2.05
N LYS A 153 -15.53 2.71 -1.06
CA LYS A 153 -16.63 3.68 -1.06
C LYS A 153 -16.19 5.12 -0.82
N SER A 154 -15.21 5.35 0.06
CA SER A 154 -14.94 6.69 0.63
C SER A 154 -13.46 7.10 0.60
N GLY A 155 -12.59 6.32 -0.04
CA GLY A 155 -11.14 6.48 -0.04
C GLY A 155 -10.55 6.63 1.35
N LEU A 156 -9.68 7.63 1.51
CA LEU A 156 -9.01 7.93 2.78
C LEU A 156 -10.01 8.20 3.92
N ALA A 157 -11.16 8.82 3.62
CA ALA A 157 -12.20 9.06 4.64
C ALA A 157 -12.85 7.75 5.15
N GLY A 158 -12.73 6.66 4.38
CA GLY A 158 -13.20 5.34 4.76
C GLY A 158 -12.24 4.57 5.69
N MET A 159 -11.03 5.09 5.93
CA MET A 159 -10.04 4.41 6.78
C MET A 159 -10.23 4.82 8.25
N ALA A 160 -10.67 3.87 9.08
CA ALA A 160 -10.81 4.10 10.51
C ALA A 160 -9.44 4.31 11.18
N PRO A 161 -9.34 5.21 12.16
CA PRO A 161 -8.09 5.42 12.90
C PRO A 161 -7.77 4.20 13.78
N TYR A 162 -6.48 3.92 13.96
CA TYR A 162 -6.01 2.85 14.84
C TYR A 162 -6.08 3.30 16.29
N ALA A 163 -6.58 2.43 17.17
CA ALA A 163 -6.64 2.69 18.59
C ALA A 163 -5.24 2.57 19.21
N ARG A 164 -4.72 3.67 19.76
CA ARG A 164 -3.47 3.67 20.53
C ARG A 164 -3.73 3.98 22.00
N SER A 165 -2.75 3.73 22.85
CA SER A 165 -2.86 3.91 24.31
C SER A 165 -3.17 5.35 24.73
N LYS A 166 -2.63 6.34 24.00
CA LYS A 166 -2.82 7.77 24.32
C LYS A 166 -3.85 8.45 23.41
N LYS A 167 -3.60 8.41 22.09
CA LYS A 167 -4.43 9.08 21.08
C LYS A 167 -4.51 8.19 19.85
N ASP A 168 -5.72 8.05 19.32
CA ASP A 168 -5.94 7.30 18.08
C ASP A 168 -5.06 7.85 16.94
N PHE A 169 -4.54 6.94 16.12
CA PHE A 169 -3.65 7.24 15.02
C PHE A 169 -4.41 7.19 13.70
N SER A 170 -4.47 8.32 12.99
CA SER A 170 -5.14 8.43 11.70
C SER A 170 -4.16 8.17 10.56
N VAL A 171 -4.16 6.93 10.06
CA VAL A 171 -3.37 6.54 8.88
C VAL A 171 -3.81 7.30 7.63
N SER A 172 -5.09 7.65 7.51
CA SER A 172 -5.58 8.47 6.40
C SER A 172 -5.01 9.88 6.42
N ASP A 173 -4.92 10.51 7.59
CA ASP A 173 -4.28 11.83 7.71
C ASP A 173 -2.77 11.77 7.44
N GLU A 174 -2.12 10.67 7.79
CA GLU A 174 -0.70 10.46 7.46
C GLU A 174 -0.48 10.29 5.96
N VAL A 175 -1.24 9.41 5.30
CA VAL A 175 -1.19 9.24 3.84
C VAL A 175 -1.49 10.57 3.14
N LYS A 176 -2.50 11.31 3.60
CA LYS A 176 -2.82 12.64 3.08
C LYS A 176 -1.63 13.59 3.18
N ARG A 177 -1.00 13.71 4.37
CA ARG A 177 0.17 14.57 4.57
C ARG A 177 1.34 14.17 3.66
N MET A 178 1.61 12.87 3.50
CA MET A 178 2.68 12.39 2.62
C MET A 178 2.42 12.75 1.14
N VAL A 179 1.17 12.57 0.68
CA VAL A 179 0.77 12.92 -0.69
C VAL A 179 0.82 14.43 -0.92
N GLU A 180 0.42 15.25 0.06
CA GLU A 180 0.48 16.71 0.01
C GLU A 180 1.92 17.24 0.04
N ALA A 181 2.81 16.61 0.83
CA ALA A 181 4.23 16.98 0.90
C ALA A 181 5.01 16.66 -0.38
N GLY A 182 4.49 15.77 -1.23
CA GLY A 182 5.11 15.35 -2.48
C GLY A 182 5.18 16.43 -3.56
N LYS A 183 6.16 17.35 -3.46
CA LYS A 183 6.36 18.47 -4.42
C LYS A 183 6.46 18.00 -5.88
N LEU A 184 7.15 16.88 -6.12
CA LEU A 184 7.31 16.31 -7.46
C LEU A 184 6.01 15.74 -8.00
N LEU A 185 5.21 15.10 -7.13
CA LEU A 185 3.91 14.57 -7.48
C LEU A 185 2.96 15.70 -7.85
N HIS A 186 2.95 16.79 -7.06
CA HIS A 186 2.18 17.98 -7.36
C HIS A 186 2.57 18.60 -8.71
N LYS A 187 3.88 18.76 -8.96
CA LYS A 187 4.39 19.41 -10.18
C LYS A 187 4.18 18.57 -11.44
N HIS A 188 4.50 17.28 -11.40
CA HIS A 188 4.56 16.42 -12.58
C HIS A 188 3.33 15.53 -12.75
N ALA A 189 2.48 15.42 -11.72
CA ALA A 189 1.36 14.50 -11.67
C ALA A 189 0.10 15.07 -10.98
N PRO A 190 -0.29 16.34 -11.16
CA PRO A 190 -1.32 16.97 -10.32
C PRO A 190 -2.67 16.24 -10.36
N ARG A 191 -3.07 15.71 -11.53
CA ARG A 191 -4.29 14.88 -11.66
C ARG A 191 -4.20 13.58 -10.83
N PHE A 192 -3.01 13.01 -10.77
CA PHE A 192 -2.76 11.78 -10.01
C PHE A 192 -2.65 12.04 -8.50
N GLN A 193 -2.04 13.17 -8.10
CA GLN A 193 -2.09 13.62 -6.70
C GLN A 193 -3.54 13.79 -6.24
N LYS A 194 -4.35 14.48 -7.06
CA LYS A 194 -5.79 14.65 -6.80
C LYS A 194 -6.49 13.30 -6.67
N LEU A 195 -6.20 12.35 -7.57
CA LEU A 195 -6.72 10.99 -7.49
C LEU A 195 -6.44 10.33 -6.14
N LEU A 196 -5.20 10.38 -5.65
CA LEU A 196 -4.84 9.77 -4.36
C LEU A 196 -5.56 10.40 -3.16
N LEU A 197 -5.84 11.70 -3.22
CA LEU A 197 -6.47 12.45 -2.13
C LEU A 197 -8.00 12.36 -2.13
N GLU A 198 -8.61 12.27 -3.32
CA GLU A 198 -10.06 12.40 -3.51
C GLU A 198 -10.73 11.11 -4.05
N TYR A 199 -9.99 10.02 -4.21
CA TYR A 199 -10.57 8.71 -4.55
C TYR A 199 -11.73 8.36 -3.59
N PRO A 200 -12.84 7.78 -4.08
CA PRO A 200 -13.13 7.45 -5.49
C PRO A 200 -13.67 8.62 -6.31
N ASN A 201 -14.03 9.76 -5.70
CA ASN A 201 -14.76 10.84 -6.37
C ASN A 201 -14.00 11.50 -7.53
N SER A 202 -12.68 11.47 -7.51
CA SER A 202 -11.82 11.99 -8.58
C SER A 202 -11.34 10.94 -9.57
N ALA A 203 -11.83 9.70 -9.47
CA ALA A 203 -11.47 8.62 -10.39
C ALA A 203 -11.90 8.97 -11.83
N PRO A 204 -10.99 9.01 -12.80
CA PRO A 204 -11.39 9.20 -14.19
C PRO A 204 -12.08 7.93 -14.72
N SER A 205 -12.94 8.09 -15.72
CA SER A 205 -13.76 6.99 -16.27
C SER A 205 -12.94 5.87 -16.94
N ASP A 206 -11.71 6.17 -17.33
CA ASP A 206 -10.75 5.23 -17.91
C ASP A 206 -9.72 4.70 -16.89
N MET A 207 -9.94 4.96 -15.59
CA MET A 207 -9.15 4.37 -14.54
C MET A 207 -9.44 2.88 -14.45
N GLU A 208 -8.36 2.12 -14.31
CA GLU A 208 -8.44 0.71 -13.99
C GLU A 208 -7.83 0.51 -12.61
N GLU A 209 -8.43 -0.36 -11.82
CA GLU A 209 -8.01 -0.59 -10.45
C GLU A 209 -8.13 -2.05 -10.07
N SER A 210 -7.30 -2.46 -9.12
CA SER A 210 -7.36 -3.77 -8.53
C SER A 210 -7.00 -3.71 -7.05
N PHE A 211 -7.60 -4.61 -6.29
CA PHE A 211 -7.46 -4.68 -4.85
C PHE A 211 -6.89 -6.02 -4.46
N PHE A 212 -6.01 -6.00 -3.47
CA PHE A 212 -5.38 -7.20 -2.95
C PHE A 212 -5.36 -7.17 -1.43
N TRP A 213 -5.35 -8.35 -0.83
CA TRP A 213 -4.72 -8.54 0.47
C TRP A 213 -3.34 -9.15 0.28
N VAL A 214 -2.39 -8.78 1.13
CA VAL A 214 -1.03 -9.30 1.16
C VAL A 214 -0.75 -9.74 2.59
N ASN A 215 -0.29 -10.97 2.75
CA ASN A 215 0.21 -11.51 4.00
C ASN A 215 1.72 -11.68 3.89
N SER A 216 2.45 -11.11 4.83
CA SER A 216 3.90 -10.98 4.76
C SER A 216 4.52 -11.02 6.15
N THR A 217 5.82 -11.25 6.24
CA THR A 217 6.61 -11.12 7.46
C THR A 217 7.65 -10.02 7.25
N ILE A 218 7.49 -8.90 7.95
CA ILE A 218 8.39 -7.73 7.87
C ILE A 218 9.04 -7.55 9.24
N ASP A 219 10.38 -7.50 9.30
CA ASP A 219 11.14 -7.46 10.56
C ASP A 219 10.67 -8.51 11.58
N GLU A 220 10.48 -9.76 11.12
CA GLU A 220 9.96 -10.88 11.90
C GLU A 220 8.52 -10.71 12.43
N LYS A 221 7.82 -9.65 12.02
CA LYS A 221 6.44 -9.35 12.42
C LYS A 221 5.47 -9.74 11.29
N PRO A 222 4.52 -10.66 11.55
CA PRO A 222 3.43 -10.94 10.63
C PRO A 222 2.64 -9.66 10.34
N THR A 223 2.51 -9.35 9.05
CA THR A 223 1.91 -8.12 8.53
C THR A 223 0.92 -8.48 7.44
N ILE A 224 -0.34 -8.11 7.65
CA ILE A 224 -1.39 -8.22 6.64
C ILE A 224 -1.74 -6.82 6.15
N ALA A 225 -1.76 -6.61 4.84
CA ALA A 225 -2.11 -5.32 4.26
C ALA A 225 -3.12 -5.43 3.13
N LEU A 226 -4.04 -4.46 3.07
CA LEU A 226 -4.85 -4.18 1.91
C LEU A 226 -4.07 -3.28 0.97
N VAL A 227 -4.11 -3.60 -0.32
CA VAL A 227 -3.38 -2.91 -1.36
C VAL A 227 -4.34 -2.50 -2.46
N HIS A 228 -4.34 -1.22 -2.80
CA HIS A 228 -5.04 -0.69 -3.97
C HIS A 228 -4.01 -0.33 -5.04
N ARG A 229 -4.10 -0.96 -6.22
CA ARG A 229 -3.33 -0.62 -7.41
C ARG A 229 -4.23 0.13 -8.39
N MET A 230 -3.78 1.30 -8.83
CA MET A 230 -4.49 2.13 -9.81
C MET A 230 -3.66 2.28 -11.07
N GLY A 231 -4.29 2.21 -12.24
CA GLY A 231 -3.74 2.56 -13.54
C GLY A 231 -4.60 3.62 -14.20
N VAL A 232 -4.00 4.74 -14.58
CA VAL A 232 -4.66 5.77 -15.40
C VAL A 232 -3.92 5.89 -16.72
N ARG A 233 -4.68 5.87 -17.82
CA ARG A 233 -4.12 6.11 -19.16
C ARG A 233 -3.80 7.61 -19.29
N MET A 234 -2.52 7.91 -19.45
CA MET A 234 -2.09 9.20 -19.98
C MET A 234 -1.85 9.00 -21.48
N ALA A 235 -1.89 10.09 -22.28
CA ALA A 235 -1.75 10.07 -23.74
C ALA A 235 -0.79 8.99 -24.28
N GLU A 236 -1.10 8.46 -25.48
CA GLU A 236 -0.49 7.28 -26.11
C GLU A 236 0.88 6.88 -25.53
N ASN A 237 0.88 5.77 -24.76
CA ASN A 237 2.05 5.02 -24.26
C ASN A 237 2.52 5.27 -22.81
N PHE A 238 1.80 6.01 -21.95
CA PHE A 238 2.17 6.15 -20.54
C PHE A 238 1.08 5.69 -19.56
N THR A 239 1.41 4.71 -18.72
CA THR A 239 0.61 4.31 -17.55
C THR A 239 1.29 4.83 -16.29
N ARG A 240 0.55 5.57 -15.45
CA ARG A 240 0.99 5.86 -14.07
C ARG A 240 0.34 4.88 -13.11
N ALA A 241 1.15 4.37 -12.19
CA ALA A 241 0.80 3.33 -11.24
C ALA A 241 1.02 3.85 -9.81
N ALA A 242 0.07 3.62 -8.91
CA ALA A 242 0.24 3.82 -7.48
C ALA A 242 -0.20 2.58 -6.72
N LYS A 243 0.39 2.43 -5.54
CA LYS A 243 0.05 1.42 -4.55
C LYS A 243 -0.31 2.14 -3.26
N VAL A 244 -1.58 2.16 -2.87
CA VAL A 244 -1.98 2.56 -1.50
C VAL A 244 -1.99 1.30 -0.65
N VAL A 245 -1.41 1.37 0.55
CA VAL A 245 -1.28 0.22 1.47
C VAL A 245 -1.90 0.60 2.81
N SER A 246 -2.70 -0.30 3.39
CA SER A 246 -3.21 -0.19 4.76
C SER A 246 -3.01 -1.52 5.46
N SER A 247 -2.26 -1.54 6.57
CA SER A 247 -1.97 -2.78 7.30
C SER A 247 -2.88 -3.02 8.52
N ALA A 248 -3.18 -4.28 8.81
CA ALA A 248 -3.89 -4.75 9.99
C ALA A 248 -2.94 -5.20 11.13
N ALA A 249 -1.65 -5.39 10.81
CA ALA A 249 -0.58 -5.62 11.78
C ALA A 249 0.61 -4.69 11.48
N ALA A 250 1.44 -4.46 12.49
CA ALA A 250 2.45 -3.42 12.62
C ALA A 250 2.93 -2.74 11.31
N GLU A 251 2.73 -1.44 11.22
CA GLU A 251 3.68 -0.57 10.51
C GLU A 251 4.82 -0.26 11.48
N LEU A 252 6.05 -0.41 10.96
CA LEU A 252 7.35 -0.09 11.53
C LEU A 252 7.32 0.98 12.65
N GLU A 253 7.26 0.52 13.90
CA GLU A 253 8.16 1.05 14.92
C GLU A 253 9.31 0.06 15.08
N THR A 254 10.41 0.36 14.37
CA THR A 254 11.79 -0.07 14.66
C THR A 254 12.70 1.03 14.11
N LEU A 255 13.05 2.05 14.91
CA LEU A 255 14.07 2.08 15.98
C LEU A 255 15.51 1.90 15.48
N LYS A 256 16.20 3.05 15.43
CA LYS A 256 17.63 3.28 15.76
C LYS A 256 18.63 2.24 15.25
N ILE A 257 19.35 2.61 14.19
CA ILE A 257 20.74 2.16 14.06
C ILE A 257 21.52 2.96 15.11
N LYS A 258 21.89 2.29 16.22
CA LYS A 258 23.05 2.71 17.01
C LYS A 258 24.28 2.23 16.24
N ASP A 259 25.11 3.22 15.90
CA ASP A 259 26.52 3.21 15.48
C ASP A 259 27.01 2.04 14.61
#